data_AF-A0A969U0L9-F1
#
_entry.id   AF-A0A969U0L9-F1
#
_cell.length_a   1.000
_cell.length_b   1.000
_cell.length_c   1.000
_cell.angle_alpha   90.00
_cell.angle_beta   90.00
_cell.angle_gamma   90.00
#
_symmetry.space_group_name_H-M   'P 1'
#
loop_
_entity.id
_entity.type
_entity.pdbx_description
1 polymer ?
#
loop_
_entity_poly.entity_id
_entity_poly.type
_entity_poly.pdbx_seq_one_letter_code
_entity_poly.pdbx_strand_id
1 'polypeptide(L)'
;MRGRLTPLFSVFAILAAWAAPAPAADLPAFKRGISMELWTSWPAEAKWANPEKLFPFPEWRRVVTPADLAALKTAGLDFVRLPIDPGVFSQPAPHPSKTG
;
A
#
# COMPACT_ATOMS: atom_id res chain seq x y z
N MET A 1 -4.25 -46.07 35.46
CA MET A 1 -4.97 -44.99 36.17
C MET A 1 -5.14 -43.81 35.21
N ARG A 2 -6.32 -43.62 34.62
CA ARG A 2 -6.62 -42.43 33.79
C ARG A 2 -7.10 -41.34 34.73
N GLY A 3 -6.27 -40.32 35.00
CA GLY A 3 -6.64 -39.19 35.83
C GLY A 3 -7.87 -38.50 35.26
N ARG A 4 -8.97 -38.49 36.01
CA ARG A 4 -10.12 -37.64 35.70
C ARG A 4 -9.68 -36.20 35.90
N LEU A 5 -9.31 -35.53 34.83
CA LEU A 5 -9.13 -34.08 34.82
C LEU A 5 -10.45 -33.47 35.28
N THR A 6 -10.43 -32.86 36.45
CA THR A 6 -11.57 -32.16 37.04
C THR A 6 -12.00 -31.02 36.11
N PRO A 7 -13.30 -30.74 35.96
CA PRO A 7 -13.80 -29.72 35.03
C PRO A 7 -13.22 -28.32 35.31
N LEU A 8 -12.84 -28.07 36.57
CA LEU A 8 -12.15 -26.86 37.00
C LEU A 8 -10.79 -26.67 36.31
N PHE A 9 -10.04 -27.76 36.12
CA PHE A 9 -8.74 -27.74 35.44
C PHE A 9 -8.90 -27.42 33.94
N SER A 10 -9.95 -27.94 33.32
CA SER A 10 -10.27 -27.66 31.92
C SER A 10 -10.67 -26.19 31.71
N VAL A 11 -11.46 -25.62 32.63
CA VAL A 11 -11.82 -24.20 32.58
C VAL A 11 -10.58 -23.33 32.76
N PHE A 12 -9.70 -23.68 33.70
CA PHE A 12 -8.44 -22.95 33.90
C PHE A 12 -7.52 -22.99 32.67
N ALA A 13 -7.43 -24.14 32.01
CA ALA A 13 -6.64 -24.30 30.79
C ALA A 13 -7.18 -23.46 29.62
N ILE A 14 -8.50 -23.37 29.47
CA ILE A 14 -9.13 -22.57 28.42
C ILE A 14 -8.91 -21.06 28.68
N LEU A 15 -9.09 -20.62 29.92
CA LEU A 15 -8.81 -19.22 30.32
C LEU A 15 -7.34 -18.85 30.12
N ALA A 16 -6.42 -19.76 30.46
CA ALA A 16 -4.98 -19.55 30.25
C ALA A 16 -4.62 -19.48 28.76
N ALA A 17 -5.25 -20.30 27.91
CA ALA A 17 -5.06 -20.25 26.46
C ALA A 17 -5.63 -18.97 25.84
N TRP A 18 -6.72 -18.43 26.38
CA TRP A 18 -7.33 -17.20 25.89
C TRP A 18 -6.59 -15.93 26.35
N ALA A 19 -5.92 -16.01 27.51
CA ALA A 19 -5.05 -14.95 28.03
C ALA A 19 -3.64 -14.95 27.41
N ALA A 20 -3.31 -15.94 26.57
CA ALA A 20 -2.03 -15.99 25.90
C ALA A 20 -1.91 -14.80 24.92
N PRO A 21 -0.87 -13.95 25.04
CA PRO A 21 -0.66 -12.88 24.09
C PRO A 21 -0.46 -13.49 22.70
N ALA A 22 -1.29 -13.10 21.74
CA ALA A 22 -1.08 -13.47 20.36
C ALA A 22 0.29 -12.90 19.92
N PRO A 23 1.15 -13.68 19.22
CA PRO A 23 2.34 -13.11 18.61
C PRO A 23 1.94 -11.90 17.75
N ALA A 24 2.41 -10.73 18.16
CA ALA A 24 2.32 -9.54 17.34
C ALA A 24 3.15 -9.83 16.08
N ALA A 25 2.56 -9.66 14.91
CA ALA A 25 3.32 -9.69 13.68
C ALA A 25 4.39 -8.59 13.78
N ASP A 26 5.66 -8.95 13.62
CA ASP A 26 6.74 -7.98 13.52
C ASP A 26 6.47 -7.11 12.28
N LEU A 27 5.89 -5.95 12.52
CA LEU A 27 5.74 -4.94 11.48
C LEU A 27 7.14 -4.44 11.14
N PRO A 28 7.50 -4.34 9.84
CA PRO A 28 8.79 -3.79 9.45
C PRO A 28 8.99 -2.42 10.09
N ALA A 29 10.10 -2.24 10.80
CA ALA A 29 10.43 -0.97 11.45
C ALA A 29 10.87 0.06 10.39
N PHE A 30 9.90 0.69 9.73
CA PHE A 30 10.12 1.75 8.76
C PHE A 30 10.62 3.03 9.46
N LYS A 31 11.79 3.54 9.08
CA LYS A 31 12.42 4.69 9.74
C LYS A 31 12.18 6.00 9.01
N ARG A 32 12.49 6.05 7.71
CA ARG A 32 12.42 7.28 6.90
C ARG A 32 12.02 6.93 5.47
N GLY A 33 10.92 7.52 5.01
CA GLY A 33 10.44 7.30 3.66
C GLY A 33 10.19 8.58 2.89
N ILE A 34 9.96 8.41 1.60
CA ILE A 34 9.65 9.50 0.66
C ILE A 34 8.31 9.24 -0.03
N SER A 35 7.56 10.31 -0.30
CA SER A 35 6.31 10.24 -1.05
C SER A 35 6.56 10.30 -2.56
N MET A 36 5.84 9.47 -3.32
CA MET A 36 5.85 9.45 -4.79
C MET A 36 4.69 10.25 -5.41
N GLU A 37 4.05 11.13 -4.64
CA GLU A 37 2.83 11.86 -5.03
C GLU A 37 3.00 12.75 -6.27
N LEU A 38 4.22 13.23 -6.51
CA LEU A 38 4.57 13.98 -7.71
C LEU A 38 4.39 13.18 -9.02
N TRP A 39 4.36 11.84 -8.93
CA TRP A 39 4.20 10.94 -10.08
C TRP A 39 2.75 10.48 -10.33
N THR A 40 1.82 10.84 -9.45
CA THR A 40 0.48 10.21 -9.40
C THR A 40 -0.67 11.21 -9.42
N SER A 41 -0.39 12.49 -9.24
CA SER A 41 -1.35 13.58 -9.47
C SER A 41 -1.52 13.76 -10.97
N TRP A 42 -2.46 13.05 -11.59
CA TRP A 42 -2.79 13.23 -13.00
C TRP A 42 -3.91 14.25 -13.16
N PRO A 43 -3.85 15.15 -14.16
CA PRO A 43 -4.98 16.01 -14.49
C PRO A 43 -6.14 15.15 -14.99
N ALA A 44 -7.37 15.66 -14.89
CA ALA A 44 -8.56 14.98 -15.42
C ALA A 44 -8.39 14.58 -16.90
N GLU A 45 -8.97 13.46 -17.33
CA GLU A 45 -8.81 12.86 -18.66
C GLU A 45 -8.97 13.86 -19.81
N ALA A 46 -9.96 14.75 -19.71
CA ALA A 46 -10.23 15.81 -20.68
C ALA A 46 -9.03 16.77 -20.94
N LYS A 47 -8.01 16.74 -20.08
CA LYS A 47 -6.82 17.59 -20.13
C LYS A 47 -5.56 16.84 -20.56
N TRP A 48 -5.62 15.52 -20.80
CA TRP A 48 -4.46 14.71 -21.20
C TRP A 48 -3.91 15.07 -22.58
N ALA A 49 -4.73 15.66 -23.46
CA ALA A 49 -4.28 16.16 -24.75
C ALA A 49 -3.56 17.52 -24.67
N ASN A 50 -3.55 18.19 -23.51
CA ASN A 50 -2.93 19.50 -23.35
C ASN A 50 -1.49 19.34 -22.82
N PRO A 51 -0.46 19.60 -23.67
CA PRO A 51 0.93 19.43 -23.27
C PRO A 51 1.28 20.34 -22.08
N GLU A 52 0.81 21.59 -22.05
CA GLU A 52 1.10 22.54 -20.96
C GLU A 52 0.50 22.12 -19.61
N LYS A 53 -0.48 21.21 -19.61
CA LYS A 53 -1.04 20.60 -18.39
C LYS A 53 -0.29 19.33 -17.98
N LEU A 54 0.52 18.76 -18.87
CA LEU A 54 1.40 17.61 -18.62
C LEU A 54 2.86 18.02 -18.32
N PHE A 55 3.33 19.14 -18.87
CA PHE A 55 4.67 19.71 -18.66
C PHE A 55 5.02 20.20 -17.23
N PRO A 56 4.08 20.59 -16.33
CA PRO A 56 4.46 20.91 -14.95
C PRO A 56 4.86 19.65 -14.16
N PHE A 57 4.60 18.45 -14.69
CA PHE A 57 5.10 17.21 -14.12
C PHE A 57 6.54 16.98 -14.58
N PRO A 58 7.48 16.74 -13.66
CA PRO A 58 8.90 16.65 -14.00
C PRO A 58 9.18 15.48 -14.95
N GLU A 59 9.27 15.75 -16.25
CA GLU A 59 9.63 14.74 -17.26
C GLU A 59 11.05 14.17 -17.08
N TRP A 60 11.89 14.82 -16.28
CA TRP A 60 13.26 14.42 -15.98
C TRP A 60 13.40 13.16 -15.11
N ARG A 61 12.29 12.59 -14.59
CA ARG A 61 12.25 11.18 -14.14
C ARG A 61 10.85 10.60 -14.34
N ARG A 62 10.46 10.37 -15.59
CA ARG A 62 9.24 9.63 -15.94
C ARG A 62 9.31 8.14 -15.51
N VAL A 63 10.51 7.65 -15.22
CA VAL A 63 10.81 6.25 -14.86
C VAL A 63 11.65 6.23 -13.59
N VAL A 64 11.24 5.40 -12.63
CA VAL A 64 12.03 5.04 -11.45
C VAL A 64 12.72 3.71 -11.73
N THR A 65 14.05 3.67 -11.64
CA THR A 65 14.84 2.46 -11.88
C THR A 65 15.22 1.77 -10.57
N PRO A 66 15.61 0.48 -10.60
CA PRO A 66 16.19 -0.19 -9.43
C PRO A 66 17.42 0.53 -8.86
N ALA A 67 18.21 1.18 -9.72
CA ALA A 67 19.39 1.94 -9.30
C ALA A 67 19.00 3.20 -8.50
N ASP A 68 17.93 3.90 -8.89
CA ASP A 68 17.40 5.04 -8.14
C ASP A 68 16.92 4.60 -6.74
N LEU A 69 16.22 3.47 -6.65
CA LEU A 69 15.77 2.91 -5.37
C LEU A 69 16.95 2.50 -4.48
N ALA A 70 18.00 1.91 -5.07
CA ALA A 70 19.22 1.57 -4.34
C ALA A 70 19.92 2.84 -3.80
N ALA A 71 19.97 3.92 -4.58
CA ALA A 71 20.52 5.20 -4.14
C ALA A 71 19.72 5.80 -2.97
N LEU A 72 18.37 5.73 -3.01
CA LEU A 72 17.51 6.16 -1.90
C LEU A 72 17.79 5.34 -0.63
N LYS A 73 17.95 4.03 -0.75
CA LYS A 73 18.30 3.15 0.37
C LYS A 73 19.66 3.48 0.97
N THR A 74 20.67 3.75 0.14
CA THR A 74 21.99 4.21 0.59
C THR A 74 21.92 5.58 1.29
N ALA A 75 21.00 6.45 0.88
CA ALA A 75 20.73 7.74 1.53
C ALA A 75 19.91 7.60 2.85
N GLY A 76 19.55 6.39 3.26
CA GLY A 76 18.81 6.12 4.49
C GLY A 76 17.30 6.23 4.36
N LEU A 77 16.76 6.22 3.14
CA LEU A 77 15.32 6.10 2.87
C LEU A 77 14.97 4.63 2.68
N ASP A 78 14.18 4.07 3.60
CA ASP A 78 13.92 2.62 3.69
C ASP A 78 12.53 2.21 3.22
N PHE A 79 11.65 3.17 2.88
CA PHE A 79 10.38 2.90 2.22
C PHE A 79 9.94 4.05 1.29
N VAL A 80 9.05 3.72 0.36
CA VAL A 80 8.37 4.69 -0.52
C VAL A 80 6.86 4.64 -0.28
N ARG A 81 6.21 5.79 -0.35
CA ARG A 81 4.73 5.87 -0.37
C ARG A 81 4.29 6.09 -1.81
N LEU A 82 3.55 5.13 -2.35
CA LEU A 82 3.00 5.21 -3.70
C LEU A 82 1.49 5.47 -3.63
N PRO A 83 1.04 6.73 -3.71
CA PRO A 83 -0.39 7.03 -3.79
C PRO A 83 -0.93 6.59 -5.15
N ILE A 84 -1.82 5.61 -5.17
CA ILE A 84 -2.49 5.14 -6.39
C ILE A 84 -3.90 5.72 -6.40
N ASP A 85 -4.31 6.37 -7.50
CA ASP A 85 -5.71 6.75 -7.71
C ASP A 85 -6.53 5.51 -8.09
N PRO A 86 -7.45 5.02 -7.23
CA PRO A 86 -8.27 3.86 -7.53
C PRO A 86 -9.38 4.15 -8.56
N GLY A 87 -9.66 5.43 -8.85
CA GLY A 87 -10.69 5.85 -9.80
C GLY A 87 -10.45 5.34 -11.22
N VAL A 88 -9.19 5.15 -11.62
CA VAL A 88 -8.81 4.55 -12.91
C VAL A 88 -9.31 3.12 -13.04
N PHE A 89 -9.38 2.36 -11.93
CA PHE A 89 -9.90 0.99 -11.93
C PHE A 89 -11.42 0.93 -11.78
N SER A 90 -12.08 2.06 -11.51
CA SER A 90 -13.51 2.14 -11.16
C SER A 90 -14.37 2.75 -12.27
N GLN A 91 -13.87 2.76 -13.51
CA GLN A 91 -14.57 3.32 -14.66
C GLN A 91 -15.86 2.53 -14.94
N PRO A 92 -17.04 3.17 -15.03
CA PRO A 92 -18.24 2.54 -15.57
C PRO A 92 -17.97 2.01 -16.98
N ALA A 93 -18.64 0.92 -17.36
CA ALA A 93 -18.53 0.37 -18.72
C ALA A 93 -18.69 1.51 -19.76
N PRO A 94 -17.89 1.50 -20.85
CA PRO A 94 -17.93 2.56 -21.84
C PRO A 94 -19.37 2.79 -22.31
N HIS A 95 -19.80 4.05 -22.25
CA HIS A 95 -21.13 4.44 -22.70
C HIS A 95 -21.25 4.05 -24.18
N PRO A 96 -22.27 3.29 -24.61
CA PRO A 96 -22.41 2.95 -26.03
C PRO A 96 -22.48 4.25 -26.82
N SER A 97 -21.50 4.45 -27.71
CA SER A 97 -21.51 5.57 -28.65
C SER A 97 -22.79 5.43 -29.48
N LYS A 98 -23.64 6.47 -29.46
CA LYS A 98 -24.74 6.55 -30.42
C LYS A 98 -24.12 6.70 -31.80
N THR A 99 -24.09 5.60 -32.56
CA THR A 99 -23.80 5.61 -34.00
C THR A 99 -24.86 6.50 -34.65
N GLY A 100 -24.43 7.64 -35.19
CA GLY A 100 -25.22 8.53 -36.04
C GLY A 100 -25.01 8.20 -37.50
#